data_AF-A0A820M0P3-F1
#
_entry.id   AF-A0A820M0P3-F1
#
_cell.length_a   1.000
_cell.length_b   1.000
_cell.length_c   1.000
_cell.angle_alpha   90.00
_cell.angle_beta   90.00
_cell.angle_gamma   90.00
#
_symmetry.space_group_name_H-M   'P 1'
#
loop_
_entity.id
_entity.type
_entity.pdbx_description
1 polymer ?
#
loop_
_entity_poly.entity_id
_entity_poly.type
_entity_poly.pdbx_seq_one_letter_code
_entity_poly.pdbx_strand_id
1 'polypeptide(L)'
;QFFNVLKRVKSIHQDCKLLLRTNQQTIGLEIMEQMALHQESAYERLYRWLQSECRLLTAESPEISILISEALEGLKERQVLFKYVLDEYGTARRNALVRGFIEALTRGGPGGMPRPIELSSHDPLRYVGDMLAWTHQATASEKEYGEILLREFKDWNDLQKT
;
A
#
# COMPACT_ATOMS: atom_id res chain seq x y z
N GLN A 1 -6.19 -17.94 0.11
CA GLN A 1 -5.91 -19.00 -0.89
C GLN A 1 -4.90 -18.57 -1.96
N PHE A 2 -5.02 -17.38 -2.56
CA PHE A 2 -4.10 -16.90 -3.62
C PHE A 2 -2.60 -16.94 -3.21
N PHE A 3 -2.25 -16.34 -2.06
CA PHE A 3 -0.85 -16.32 -1.60
C PHE A 3 -0.26 -17.71 -1.34
N ASN A 4 -1.07 -18.66 -0.87
CA ASN A 4 -0.62 -20.04 -0.68
C ASN A 4 -0.30 -20.73 -2.00
N VAL A 5 -1.08 -20.45 -3.05
CA VAL A 5 -0.80 -20.96 -4.40
C VAL A 5 0.46 -20.32 -4.96
N LEU A 6 0.63 -18.99 -4.80
CA LEU A 6 1.86 -18.30 -5.22
C LEU A 6 3.10 -18.86 -4.54
N LYS A 7 3.05 -19.12 -3.22
CA LYS A 7 4.14 -19.79 -2.48
C LYS A 7 4.43 -21.19 -3.02
N ARG A 8 3.40 -21.97 -3.37
CA ARG A 8 3.58 -23.31 -3.96
C ARG A 8 4.23 -23.26 -5.34
N VAL A 9 3.81 -22.35 -6.22
CA VAL A 9 4.44 -22.16 -7.54
C VAL A 9 5.91 -21.77 -7.39
N LYS A 10 6.26 -20.96 -6.38
CA LYS A 10 7.66 -20.65 -6.03
C LYS A 10 8.46 -21.86 -5.58
N SER A 11 7.91 -22.69 -4.68
CA SER A 11 8.56 -23.94 -4.26
C SER A 11 8.85 -24.84 -5.45
N ILE A 12 7.86 -25.09 -6.31
CA ILE A 12 8.03 -25.94 -7.49
C ILE A 12 9.11 -25.38 -8.42
N HIS A 13 9.13 -24.07 -8.67
CA HIS A 13 10.17 -23.43 -9.47
C HIS A 13 11.57 -23.57 -8.84
N GLN A 14 11.68 -23.48 -7.51
CA GLN A 14 12.93 -23.69 -6.78
C GLN A 14 13.39 -25.15 -6.85
N ASP A 15 12.46 -26.10 -6.68
CA ASP A 15 12.72 -27.54 -6.70
C ASP A 15 13.17 -27.99 -8.10
N CYS A 16 12.67 -27.34 -9.16
CA CYS A 16 13.15 -27.59 -10.53
C CYS A 16 14.65 -27.26 -10.68
N LYS A 17 15.20 -26.28 -9.95
CA LYS A 17 16.66 -26.02 -9.97
C LYS A 17 17.48 -27.20 -9.44
N LEU A 18 16.92 -28.01 -8.55
CA LEU A 18 17.54 -29.25 -8.07
C LEU A 18 17.44 -30.36 -9.14
N LEU A 19 16.30 -30.45 -9.85
CA LEU A 19 16.12 -31.40 -10.96
C LEU A 19 17.05 -31.13 -12.14
N LEU A 20 17.46 -29.88 -12.37
CA LEU A 20 18.48 -29.55 -13.38
C LEU A 20 19.88 -30.12 -13.05
N ARG A 21 20.12 -30.52 -11.80
CA ARG A 21 21.37 -31.18 -11.37
C ARG A 21 21.32 -32.70 -11.54
N THR A 22 20.17 -33.26 -11.92
CA THR A 22 19.98 -34.70 -12.17
C THR A 22 19.80 -34.96 -13.67
N ASN A 23 19.64 -36.24 -14.07
CA ASN A 23 19.53 -36.64 -15.49
C ASN A 23 18.23 -36.20 -16.20
N GLN A 24 17.29 -35.53 -15.51
CA GLN A 24 15.99 -35.10 -16.06
C GLN A 24 15.97 -33.60 -16.44
N GLN A 25 16.98 -33.13 -17.16
CA GLN A 25 17.18 -31.70 -17.42
C GLN A 25 16.09 -31.07 -18.31
N THR A 26 15.65 -31.75 -19.37
CA THR A 26 14.71 -31.19 -20.36
C THR A 26 13.33 -30.92 -19.77
N ILE A 27 12.79 -31.88 -19.02
CA ILE A 27 11.50 -31.75 -18.32
C ILE A 27 11.62 -30.72 -17.19
N GLY A 28 12.76 -30.69 -16.49
CA GLY A 28 13.04 -29.68 -15.47
C GLY A 28 13.01 -28.26 -16.02
N LEU A 29 13.56 -28.03 -17.22
CA LEU A 29 13.52 -26.73 -17.90
C LEU A 29 12.09 -26.32 -18.29
N GLU A 30 11.31 -27.24 -18.87
CA GLU A 30 9.94 -26.95 -19.30
C GLU A 30 9.02 -26.59 -18.12
N ILE A 31 9.10 -27.35 -17.01
CA ILE A 31 8.34 -27.04 -15.79
C ILE A 31 8.80 -25.70 -15.20
N MET A 32 10.11 -25.44 -15.18
CA MET A 32 10.65 -24.18 -14.66
C MET A 32 10.12 -22.97 -15.45
N GLU A 33 10.07 -23.07 -16.78
CA GLU A 33 9.51 -22.04 -17.67
C GLU A 33 8.01 -21.84 -17.43
N GLN A 34 7.22 -22.91 -17.39
CA GLN A 34 5.78 -22.84 -17.10
C GLN A 34 5.51 -22.20 -15.72
N MET A 35 6.27 -22.57 -14.70
CA MET A 35 6.13 -21.97 -13.37
C MET A 35 6.53 -20.48 -13.37
N ALA A 36 7.53 -20.08 -14.15
CA ALA A 36 7.90 -18.67 -14.29
C ALA A 36 6.78 -17.84 -14.93
N LEU A 37 6.14 -18.35 -15.99
CA LEU A 37 4.98 -17.71 -16.61
C LEU A 37 3.81 -17.55 -15.63
N HIS A 38 3.52 -18.59 -14.85
CA HIS A 38 2.48 -18.52 -13.81
C HIS A 38 2.82 -17.51 -12.70
N GLN A 39 4.08 -17.40 -12.29
CA GLN A 39 4.52 -16.39 -11.33
C GLN A 39 4.32 -14.98 -11.87
N GLU A 40 4.74 -14.72 -13.12
CA GLU A 40 4.62 -13.39 -13.72
C GLU A 40 3.15 -12.98 -13.85
N SER A 41 2.29 -13.89 -14.34
CA SER A 41 0.84 -13.66 -14.42
C SER A 41 0.21 -13.40 -13.05
N ALA A 42 0.64 -14.13 -12.01
CA ALA A 42 0.16 -13.93 -10.66
C ALA A 42 0.58 -12.56 -10.10
N TYR A 43 1.83 -12.14 -10.31
CA TYR A 43 2.32 -10.83 -9.88
C TYR A 43 1.64 -9.68 -10.60
N GLU A 44 1.41 -9.80 -11.92
CA GLU A 44 0.67 -8.81 -12.67
C GLU A 44 -0.76 -8.65 -12.14
N ARG A 45 -1.44 -9.77 -11.87
CA ARG A 45 -2.80 -9.75 -11.33
C ARG A 45 -2.84 -9.15 -9.92
N LEU A 46 -1.87 -9.48 -9.07
CA LEU A 46 -1.72 -8.90 -7.74
C LEU A 46 -1.49 -7.39 -7.81
N TYR A 47 -0.59 -6.95 -8.69
CA TYR A 47 -0.30 -5.53 -8.92
C TYR A 47 -1.53 -4.76 -9.40
N ARG A 48 -2.27 -5.29 -10.40
CA ARG A 48 -3.50 -4.65 -10.91
C ARG A 48 -4.58 -4.53 -9.84
N TRP A 49 -4.77 -5.58 -9.05
CA TRP A 49 -5.72 -5.55 -7.93
C TRP A 49 -5.31 -4.49 -6.89
N LEU A 50 -4.04 -4.48 -6.51
CA LEU A 50 -3.53 -3.54 -5.51
C LEU A 50 -3.64 -2.09 -5.98
N GLN A 51 -3.38 -1.83 -7.26
CA GLN A 51 -3.60 -0.51 -7.87
C GLN A 51 -5.08 -0.08 -7.77
N SER A 52 -6.02 -0.98 -8.03
CA SER A 52 -7.45 -0.67 -7.88
C SER A 52 -7.83 -0.36 -6.43
N GLU A 53 -7.30 -1.11 -5.46
CA GLU A 53 -7.55 -0.86 -4.03
C GLU A 53 -6.94 0.48 -3.58
N CYS A 54 -5.70 0.79 -3.98
CA CYS A 54 -5.06 2.07 -3.64
C CYS A 54 -5.84 3.28 -4.17
N ARG A 55 -6.51 3.16 -5.33
CA ARG A 55 -7.37 4.22 -5.87
C ARG A 55 -8.63 4.46 -5.05
N LEU A 56 -9.09 3.47 -4.29
CA LEU A 56 -10.23 3.61 -3.38
C LEU A 56 -9.84 4.31 -2.07
N LEU A 57 -8.54 4.35 -1.72
CA LEU A 57 -8.01 5.02 -0.53
C LEU A 57 -7.94 6.56 -0.67
N THR A 58 -8.80 7.14 -1.50
CA THR A 58 -8.95 8.59 -1.70
C THR A 58 -9.93 9.25 -0.73
N ALA A 59 -10.62 8.47 0.10
CA ALA A 59 -11.51 8.95 1.14
C ALA A 59 -10.72 9.59 2.30
N GLU A 60 -11.35 10.52 3.03
CA GLU A 60 -10.72 11.21 4.17
C GLU A 60 -10.30 10.20 5.26
N SER A 61 -11.21 9.29 5.61
CA SER A 61 -10.99 8.16 6.51
C SER A 61 -10.95 6.81 5.75
N PRO A 62 -9.80 6.40 5.20
CA PRO A 62 -9.68 5.13 4.52
C PRO A 62 -9.70 3.95 5.51
N GLU A 63 -10.41 2.88 5.15
CA GLU A 63 -10.26 1.58 5.82
C GLU A 63 -9.18 0.78 5.10
N ILE A 64 -8.01 0.66 5.72
CA ILE A 64 -6.90 -0.13 5.17
C ILE A 64 -7.13 -1.59 5.55
N SER A 65 -7.55 -2.38 4.56
CA SER A 65 -7.72 -3.82 4.72
C SER A 65 -6.36 -4.52 4.92
N ILE A 66 -6.34 -5.50 5.82
CA ILE A 66 -5.18 -6.38 6.07
C ILE A 66 -4.72 -7.06 4.76
N LEU A 67 -5.65 -7.32 3.83
CA LEU A 67 -5.35 -7.94 2.54
C LEU A 67 -4.43 -7.06 1.65
N ILE A 68 -4.52 -5.73 1.78
CA ILE A 68 -3.63 -4.79 1.08
C ILE A 68 -2.22 -4.92 1.63
N SER A 69 -2.07 -5.02 2.95
CA SER A 69 -0.78 -5.22 3.61
C SER A 69 -0.15 -6.56 3.22
N GLU A 70 -0.91 -7.66 3.22
CA GLU A 70 -0.45 -8.98 2.76
C GLU A 70 -0.03 -8.97 1.27
N ALA A 71 -0.77 -8.24 0.43
CA ALA A 71 -0.45 -8.10 -0.99
C ALA A 71 0.83 -7.30 -1.23
N LEU A 72 1.03 -6.21 -0.48
CA LEU A 72 2.26 -5.42 -0.48
C LEU A 72 3.47 -6.27 -0.05
N GLU A 73 3.31 -7.09 0.99
CA GLU A 73 4.32 -8.04 1.44
C GLU A 73 4.70 -9.01 0.32
N GLY A 74 3.69 -9.59 -0.34
CA GLY A 74 3.89 -10.48 -1.47
C GLY A 74 4.67 -9.86 -2.64
N LEU A 75 4.55 -8.54 -2.84
CA LEU A 75 5.24 -7.80 -3.90
C LEU A 75 6.68 -7.39 -3.56
N LYS A 76 7.15 -7.54 -2.32
CA LYS A 76 8.53 -7.16 -1.92
C LYS A 76 9.62 -7.81 -2.76
N GLU A 77 9.44 -9.04 -3.20
CA GLU A 77 10.39 -9.73 -4.06
C GLU A 77 10.53 -9.07 -5.45
N ARG A 78 9.57 -8.21 -5.82
CA ARG A 78 9.53 -7.44 -7.05
C ARG A 78 9.57 -5.95 -6.72
N GLN A 79 10.74 -5.49 -6.27
CA GLN A 79 11.01 -4.11 -5.79
C GLN A 79 10.46 -3.01 -6.71
N VAL A 80 10.51 -3.20 -8.03
CA VAL A 80 9.96 -2.23 -9.01
C VAL A 80 8.44 -2.11 -8.88
N LEU A 81 7.71 -3.22 -8.88
CA LEU A 81 6.25 -3.22 -8.73
C LEU A 81 5.83 -2.70 -7.35
N PHE A 82 6.56 -3.11 -6.31
CA PHE A 82 6.35 -2.64 -4.95
C PHE A 82 6.44 -1.11 -4.87
N LYS A 83 7.49 -0.51 -5.44
CA LYS A 83 7.66 0.94 -5.49
C LYS A 83 6.50 1.63 -6.22
N TYR A 84 6.08 1.11 -7.37
CA TYR A 84 4.97 1.72 -8.12
C TYR A 84 3.66 1.72 -7.34
N VAL A 85 3.38 0.68 -6.57
CA VAL A 85 2.19 0.65 -5.72
C VAL A 85 2.28 1.67 -4.59
N LEU A 86 3.45 1.79 -3.94
CA LEU A 86 3.65 2.79 -2.90
C LEU A 86 3.50 4.23 -3.44
N ASP A 87 4.00 4.49 -4.66
CA ASP A 87 3.84 5.78 -5.33
C ASP A 87 2.36 6.08 -5.65
N GLU A 88 1.58 5.07 -6.07
CA GLU A 88 0.13 5.19 -6.29
C GLU A 88 -0.62 5.44 -4.98
N TYR A 89 -0.29 4.71 -3.90
CA TYR A 89 -0.83 4.92 -2.56
C TYR A 89 -0.56 6.35 -2.07
N GLY A 90 0.69 6.80 -2.15
CA GLY A 90 1.09 8.15 -1.76
C GLY A 90 0.36 9.21 -2.58
N THR A 91 0.13 8.97 -3.87
CA THR A 91 -0.66 9.85 -4.74
C THR A 91 -2.12 9.91 -4.31
N ALA A 92 -2.76 8.77 -4.01
CA ALA A 92 -4.13 8.71 -3.55
C ALA A 92 -4.33 9.47 -2.22
N ARG A 93 -3.44 9.24 -1.24
CA ARG A 93 -3.47 9.92 0.07
C ARG A 93 -3.20 11.41 -0.03
N ARG A 94 -2.17 11.82 -0.77
CA ARG A 94 -1.90 13.25 -1.03
C ARG A 94 -3.12 13.94 -1.63
N ASN A 95 -3.77 13.33 -2.61
CA ASN A 95 -4.97 13.89 -3.22
C ASN A 95 -6.14 13.99 -2.23
N ALA A 96 -6.29 13.02 -1.32
CA ALA A 96 -7.29 13.05 -0.25
C ALA A 96 -7.04 14.20 0.74
N LEU A 97 -5.79 14.36 1.19
CA LEU A 97 -5.39 15.42 2.12
C LEU A 97 -5.58 16.81 1.54
N VAL A 98 -5.18 17.04 0.29
CA VAL A 98 -5.36 18.34 -0.37
C VAL A 98 -6.84 18.70 -0.46
N ARG A 99 -7.70 17.73 -0.82
CA ARG A 99 -9.15 17.94 -0.84
C ARG A 99 -9.71 18.21 0.55
N GLY A 100 -9.36 17.39 1.53
CA GLY A 100 -9.81 17.56 2.92
C GLY A 100 -9.39 18.91 3.51
N PHE A 101 -8.19 19.39 3.18
CA PHE A 101 -7.74 20.70 3.64
C PHE A 101 -8.56 21.83 3.02
N ILE A 102 -8.83 21.78 1.71
CA ILE A 102 -9.69 22.76 1.04
C ILE A 102 -11.11 22.74 1.62
N GLU A 103 -11.64 21.56 1.92
CA GLU A 103 -12.96 21.41 2.56
C GLU A 103 -12.95 22.00 3.98
N ALA A 104 -11.93 21.75 4.79
CA ALA A 104 -11.77 22.34 6.12
C ALA A 104 -11.66 23.88 6.06
N LEU A 105 -10.95 24.42 5.07
CA LEU A 105 -10.84 25.86 4.85
C LEU A 105 -12.19 26.47 4.49
N THR A 106 -12.90 25.88 3.51
CA THR A 106 -14.02 26.56 2.82
C THR A 106 -15.41 26.14 3.28
N ARG A 107 -15.57 24.90 3.75
CA ARG A 107 -16.86 24.29 4.12
C ARG A 107 -16.93 23.94 5.60
N GLY A 108 -15.77 23.69 6.23
CA GLY A 108 -15.69 23.15 7.58
C GLY A 108 -15.97 21.63 7.59
N GLY A 109 -16.14 21.08 8.79
CA GLY A 109 -16.38 19.64 8.97
C GLY A 109 -17.81 19.19 8.60
N PRO A 110 -18.11 17.89 8.77
CA PRO A 110 -19.42 17.32 8.46
C PRO A 110 -20.56 18.09 9.14
N GLY A 111 -21.54 18.54 8.36
CA GLY A 111 -22.64 19.37 8.86
C GLY A 111 -22.28 20.82 9.15
N GLY A 112 -21.12 21.31 8.66
CA GLY A 112 -20.65 22.68 8.85
C GLY A 112 -19.95 22.92 10.19
N MET A 113 -19.61 21.85 10.91
CA MET A 113 -18.93 21.88 12.20
C MET A 113 -17.72 20.92 12.19
N PRO A 114 -16.52 21.35 12.62
CA PRO A 114 -16.17 22.74 12.96
C PRO A 114 -16.35 23.68 11.76
N ARG A 115 -16.59 24.96 12.05
CA ARG A 115 -16.84 25.98 11.01
C ARG A 115 -15.65 26.10 10.05
N PRO A 116 -15.86 26.56 8.80
CA PRO A 116 -14.78 26.83 7.87
C PRO A 116 -13.69 27.69 8.50
N ILE A 117 -12.43 27.29 8.34
CA ILE A 117 -11.27 28.01 8.87
C ILE A 117 -11.18 29.41 8.22
N GLU A 118 -11.63 29.58 6.97
CA GLU A 118 -11.61 30.87 6.28
C GLU A 118 -12.39 31.97 7.00
N LEU A 119 -13.36 31.62 7.86
CA LEU A 119 -14.10 32.59 8.67
C LEU A 119 -13.22 33.29 9.72
N SER A 120 -12.10 32.69 10.13
CA SER A 120 -11.13 33.30 11.06
C SER A 120 -10.03 34.11 10.35
N SER A 121 -10.08 34.28 9.02
CA SER A 121 -9.06 34.99 8.22
C SER A 121 -8.78 36.44 8.67
N HIS A 122 -9.72 37.09 9.36
CA HIS A 122 -9.54 38.43 9.94
C HIS A 122 -8.61 38.46 11.16
N ASP A 123 -8.37 37.31 11.80
CA ASP A 123 -7.43 37.12 12.90
C ASP A 123 -6.30 36.19 12.44
N PRO A 124 -5.15 36.74 11.98
CA PRO A 124 -4.09 35.94 11.36
C PRO A 124 -3.50 34.88 12.28
N LEU A 125 -3.41 35.16 13.59
CA LEU A 125 -2.83 34.22 14.55
C LEU A 125 -3.74 33.00 14.70
N ARG A 126 -5.05 33.23 14.80
CA ARG A 126 -6.04 32.15 14.86
C ARG A 126 -6.14 31.40 13.55
N TYR A 127 -6.18 32.09 12.42
CA TYR A 127 -6.29 31.49 11.08
C TYR A 127 -5.14 30.51 10.81
N VAL A 128 -3.89 30.94 11.06
CA VAL A 128 -2.72 30.07 10.93
C VAL A 128 -2.74 28.96 11.99
N GLY A 129 -3.16 29.26 13.22
CA GLY A 129 -3.31 28.27 14.29
C GLY A 129 -4.27 27.14 13.91
N ASP A 130 -5.43 27.47 13.35
CA ASP A 130 -6.44 26.50 12.91
C ASP A 130 -5.92 25.64 11.73
N MET A 131 -5.20 26.24 10.76
CA MET A 131 -4.54 25.49 9.69
C MET A 131 -3.49 24.51 10.20
N LEU A 132 -2.65 24.94 11.15
CA LEU A 132 -1.61 24.11 11.75
C LEU A 132 -2.23 22.97 12.57
N ALA A 133 -3.31 23.25 13.31
CA ALA A 133 -4.05 22.23 14.04
C ALA A 133 -4.61 21.15 13.11
N TRP A 134 -5.25 21.56 11.99
CA TRP A 134 -5.73 20.61 10.99
C TRP A 134 -4.58 19.79 10.39
N THR A 135 -3.48 20.45 10.02
CA THR A 135 -2.30 19.79 9.43
C THR A 135 -1.68 18.79 10.41
N HIS A 136 -1.59 19.16 11.69
CA HIS A 136 -1.09 18.30 12.75
C HIS A 136 -1.95 17.04 12.91
N GLN A 137 -3.27 17.20 12.98
CA GLN A 137 -4.20 16.08 13.07
C GLN A 137 -4.12 15.17 11.84
N ALA A 138 -4.14 15.75 10.64
CA ALA A 138 -4.03 15.01 9.39
C ALA A 138 -2.71 14.22 9.32
N THR A 139 -1.60 14.82 9.75
CA THR A 139 -0.29 14.16 9.80
C THR A 139 -0.30 12.97 10.77
N ALA A 140 -0.94 13.11 11.93
CA ALA A 140 -1.08 12.01 12.89
C ALA A 140 -1.88 10.84 12.30
N SER A 141 -3.03 11.12 11.67
CA SER A 141 -3.85 10.08 11.03
C SER A 141 -3.13 9.41 9.85
N GLU A 142 -2.43 10.16 9.00
CA GLU A 142 -1.66 9.58 7.89
C GLU A 142 -0.52 8.68 8.37
N LYS A 143 0.13 9.04 9.49
CA LYS A 143 1.12 8.18 10.12
C LYS A 143 0.49 6.86 10.56
N GLU A 144 -0.67 6.89 11.20
CA GLU A 144 -1.37 5.67 11.62
C GLU A 144 -1.76 4.80 10.42
N TYR A 145 -2.26 5.40 9.34
CA TYR A 145 -2.56 4.70 8.09
C TYR A 145 -1.32 4.04 7.48
N GLY A 146 -0.21 4.77 7.42
CA GLY A 146 1.08 4.22 6.99
C GLY A 146 1.56 3.07 7.88
N GLU A 147 1.38 3.17 9.20
CA GLU A 147 1.74 2.11 10.15
C GLU A 147 0.86 0.86 10.00
N ILE A 148 -0.43 0.99 9.69
CA ILE A 148 -1.33 -0.14 9.42
C ILE A 148 -0.98 -0.80 8.08
N LEU A 149 -0.75 0.00 7.04
CA LEU A 149 -0.35 -0.49 5.72
C LEU A 149 0.97 -1.26 5.80
N LEU A 150 1.90 -0.74 6.60
CA LEU A 150 3.23 -1.30 6.77
C LEU A 150 3.35 -2.19 8.03
N ARG A 151 2.26 -2.59 8.69
CA ARG A 151 2.32 -3.24 10.01
C ARG A 151 3.11 -4.56 10.00
N GLU A 152 3.01 -5.34 8.92
CA GLU A 152 3.82 -6.55 8.74
C GLU A 152 5.31 -6.28 8.45
N PHE A 153 5.70 -5.03 8.15
CA PHE A 153 7.09 -4.65 7.89
C PHE A 153 7.90 -4.45 9.18
N LYS A 154 7.23 -4.12 10.30
CA LYS A 154 7.89 -3.97 11.61
C LYS A 154 8.22 -5.33 12.22
N ASP A 155 7.26 -6.25 12.21
CA ASP A 155 7.44 -7.59 12.80
C ASP A 155 8.60 -8.37 12.14
N TRP A 156 8.82 -8.22 10.83
CA TRP A 156 9.94 -8.87 10.13
C TRP A 156 11.32 -8.31 10.53
N ASN A 157 11.44 -6.99 10.76
CA ASN A 157 12.70 -6.37 11.18
C ASN A 157 13.02 -6.62 12.65
N ASP A 158 12.00 -6.80 13.49
CA ASP A 158 12.18 -7.15 14.90
C ASP A 158 12.56 -8.64 15.06
N LEU A 159 12.07 -9.53 14.19
CA LEU A 159 12.47 -10.94 14.13
C LEU A 159 13.89 -11.18 13.57
N GLN A 160 14.51 -10.18 12.92
CA GLN A 160 15.92 -10.25 12.49
C GLN A 160 16.90 -9.66 13.51
N LYS A 161 16.40 -9.06 14.61
CA LYS A 161 17.22 -8.45 15.68
C LYS A 161 17.30 -9.28 16.96
N THR A 162 16.67 -10.45 16.99
CA THR A 162 16.80 -11.50 18.02
C THR A 162 17.43 -12.74 17.42
#